data_AF-A0A250II90-F1
#
_entry.id   AF-A0A250II90-F1
#
_cell.length_a   1.000
_cell.length_b   1.000
_cell.length_c   1.000
_cell.angle_alpha   90.00
_cell.angle_beta   90.00
_cell.angle_gamma   90.00
#
_symmetry.space_group_name_H-M   'P 1'
#
loop_
_entity.id
_entity.type
_entity.pdbx_description
1 polymer ?
#
loop_
_entity_poly.entity_id
_entity_poly.type
_entity_poly.pdbx_seq_one_letter_code
_entity_poly.pdbx_strand_id
1 'polypeptide(L)'
;MTYARFLGLFVVLPILFLAVRYRRTFTRREMGALGILLIVVYAATIPWDNLAVKWGLWHFRPDLIWGITVGYLPLEEYLFFGLQTLLVGLWVFVRLRRVSLAPSARKSQAAAPSPRQGRLGSEEVTS
;
A
#
# COMPACT_ATOMS: atom_id res chain seq x y z
N MET A 1 -12.57 24.91 -2.37
CA MET A 1 -12.58 23.70 -3.20
C MET A 1 -13.58 22.73 -2.58
N THR A 2 -14.45 22.10 -3.37
CA THR A 2 -15.38 21.09 -2.83
C THR A 2 -14.60 19.85 -2.40
N TYR A 3 -15.11 19.12 -1.41
CA TYR A 3 -14.42 17.96 -0.86
C TYR A 3 -14.22 16.86 -1.91
N ALA A 4 -15.20 16.68 -2.80
CA ALA A 4 -15.05 15.77 -3.94
C ALA A 4 -13.95 16.17 -4.95
N ARG A 5 -13.70 17.47 -5.17
CA ARG A 5 -12.57 17.92 -6.00
C ARG A 5 -11.24 17.56 -5.36
N PHE A 6 -11.14 17.68 -4.03
CA PHE A 6 -9.97 17.25 -3.28
C PHE A 6 -9.75 15.75 -3.43
N LEU A 7 -10.79 14.93 -3.20
CA LEU A 7 -10.76 13.48 -3.40
C LEU A 7 -10.28 13.10 -4.81
N GLY A 8 -10.83 13.75 -5.84
CA GLY A 8 -10.44 13.49 -7.24
C GLY A 8 -8.96 13.78 -7.51
N LEU A 9 -8.49 14.97 -7.11
CA LEU A 9 -7.13 15.43 -7.41
C LEU A 9 -6.05 14.76 -6.56
N PHE A 10 -6.29 14.60 -5.27
CA PHE A 10 -5.27 14.18 -4.31
C PHE A 10 -5.32 12.69 -3.98
N VAL A 11 -6.45 12.01 -4.25
CA VAL A 11 -6.60 10.60 -3.90
C VAL A 11 -6.78 9.74 -5.15
N VAL A 12 -7.77 10.05 -5.99
CA VAL A 12 -8.07 9.26 -7.20
C VAL A 12 -6.91 9.31 -8.21
N LEU A 13 -6.34 10.50 -8.46
CA LEU A 13 -5.27 10.65 -9.43
C LEU A 13 -4.00 9.85 -9.05
N PRO A 14 -3.49 9.90 -7.80
CA PRO A 14 -2.40 9.02 -7.36
C PRO A 14 -2.74 7.52 -7.40
N ILE A 15 -3.96 7.13 -7.04
CA ILE A 15 -4.41 5.73 -7.15
C ILE A 15 -4.34 5.26 -8.59
N LEU A 16 -4.90 6.02 -9.53
CA LEU A 16 -4.87 5.70 -10.95
C LEU A 16 -3.44 5.61 -11.46
N PHE A 17 -2.59 6.55 -11.08
CA PHE A 17 -1.18 6.52 -11.44
C PHE A 17 -0.48 5.24 -10.94
N LEU A 18 -0.66 4.88 -9.66
CA LEU A 18 -0.09 3.66 -9.08
C LEU A 18 -0.67 2.40 -9.73
N ALA A 19 -1.99 2.35 -9.93
CA ALA A 19 -2.69 1.23 -10.53
C ALA A 19 -2.21 1.00 -11.97
N VAL A 20 -2.13 2.04 -12.81
CA VAL A 20 -1.65 1.91 -14.20
C VAL A 20 -0.17 1.55 -14.24
N ARG A 21 0.67 2.23 -13.45
CA ARG A 21 2.13 2.05 -13.47
C ARG A 21 2.58 0.68 -12.97
N TYR A 22 1.83 0.08 -12.04
CA TYR A 22 2.15 -1.19 -11.38
C TYR A 22 1.09 -2.27 -11.61
N ARG A 23 0.23 -2.14 -12.63
CA ARG A 23 -0.87 -3.09 -12.93
C ARG A 23 -0.43 -4.55 -13.07
N ARG A 24 0.80 -4.79 -13.55
CA ARG A 24 1.37 -6.14 -13.74
C ARG A 24 2.12 -6.66 -12.52
N THR A 25 2.22 -5.85 -11.48
CA THR A 25 2.99 -6.13 -10.28
C THR A 25 2.09 -6.74 -9.21
N PHE A 26 0.80 -6.39 -9.14
CA PHE A 26 -0.09 -6.90 -8.10
C PHE A 26 -0.50 -8.35 -8.31
N THR A 27 -0.42 -9.14 -7.24
CA THR A 27 -0.85 -10.54 -7.19
C THR A 27 -2.30 -10.64 -6.69
N ARG A 28 -2.98 -11.74 -7.03
CA ARG A 28 -4.36 -12.00 -6.53
C ARG A 28 -4.45 -12.03 -5.01
N ARG A 29 -3.39 -12.49 -4.32
CA ARG A 29 -3.34 -12.50 -2.84
C ARG A 29 -3.31 -11.09 -2.26
N GLU A 30 -2.48 -10.21 -2.80
CA GLU A 30 -2.39 -8.81 -2.35
C GLU A 30 -3.72 -8.08 -2.59
N MET A 31 -4.35 -8.28 -3.75
CA MET A 31 -5.68 -7.72 -4.02
C MET A 31 -6.77 -8.29 -3.12
N GLY A 32 -6.72 -9.60 -2.81
CA GLY A 32 -7.64 -10.22 -1.86
C GLY A 32 -7.47 -9.66 -0.44
N ALA A 33 -6.24 -9.50 0.03
CA ALA A 33 -5.94 -8.88 1.32
C ALA A 33 -6.43 -7.42 1.38
N LEU A 34 -6.26 -6.66 0.29
CA LEU A 34 -6.78 -5.29 0.19
C LEU A 34 -8.31 -5.25 0.22
N GLY A 35 -8.97 -6.20 -0.44
CA GLY A 35 -10.43 -6.33 -0.41
C GLY A 35 -10.95 -6.65 1.00
N ILE A 36 -10.31 -7.58 1.71
CA ILE A 36 -10.64 -7.88 3.11
C ILE A 36 -10.40 -6.65 3.99
N LEU A 37 -9.26 -5.97 3.79
CA LEU A 37 -8.95 -4.74 4.53
C LEU A 37 -10.02 -3.67 4.32
N LEU A 38 -10.50 -3.47 3.09
CA LEU A 38 -11.60 -2.55 2.81
C LEU A 38 -12.87 -2.91 3.58
N ILE A 39 -13.23 -4.20 3.62
CA ILE A 39 -14.40 -4.66 4.38
C ILE A 39 -14.23 -4.34 5.87
N VAL A 40 -13.07 -4.65 6.43
CA VAL A 40 -12.76 -4.37 7.85
C VAL A 40 -12.82 -2.88 8.14
N VAL A 41 -12.21 -2.06 7.28
CA VAL A 41 -12.21 -0.60 7.43
C VAL A 41 -13.64 -0.08 7.43
N TYR A 42 -14.47 -0.42 6.44
CA TYR A 42 -15.85 0.04 6.40
C TYR A 42 -16.68 -0.49 7.58
N ALA A 43 -16.52 -1.75 7.97
CA ALA A 43 -17.24 -2.31 9.10
C ALA A 43 -16.88 -1.62 10.42
N ALA A 44 -15.64 -1.14 10.57
CA ALA A 44 -15.20 -0.43 11.77
C ALA A 44 -15.52 1.07 11.73
N THR A 45 -15.31 1.75 10.61
CA THR A 45 -15.47 3.20 10.51
C THR A 45 -16.93 3.62 10.41
N ILE A 46 -17.75 2.91 9.63
CA ILE A 46 -19.15 3.32 9.40
C ILE A 46 -19.95 3.42 10.70
N PRO A 47 -19.93 2.44 11.62
CA PRO A 47 -20.70 2.55 12.87
C PRO A 47 -20.17 3.65 13.80
N TRP A 48 -18.85 3.76 13.90
CA TRP A 48 -18.19 4.74 14.77
C TRP A 48 -18.45 6.17 14.30
N ASP A 49 -18.22 6.45 13.03
CA ASP A 49 -18.38 7.80 12.47
C ASP A 49 -19.85 8.24 12.47
N ASN A 50 -20.79 7.35 12.10
CA ASN A 50 -22.21 7.69 12.19
C ASN A 50 -22.64 7.99 13.62
N LEU A 51 -22.08 7.30 14.62
CA LEU A 51 -22.38 7.56 16.02
C LEU A 51 -21.77 8.89 16.50
N ALA A 52 -20.55 9.21 16.08
CA ALA A 52 -19.89 10.48 16.39
C ALA A 52 -20.68 11.68 15.86
N VAL A 53 -21.22 11.59 14.64
CA VAL A 53 -22.08 12.63 14.07
C VAL A 53 -23.43 12.68 14.77
N LYS A 54 -24.03 11.52 15.06
CA LYS A 54 -25.30 11.45 15.79
C LYS A 54 -25.22 12.09 17.17
N TRP A 55 -24.07 11.98 17.85
CA TRP A 55 -23.81 12.62 19.13
C TRP A 55 -23.36 14.08 19.03
N GLY A 56 -23.29 14.64 17.81
CA GLY A 56 -22.90 16.02 17.59
C GLY A 56 -21.44 16.30 17.87
N LEU A 57 -20.57 15.27 17.95
CA LEU A 57 -19.13 15.52 18.06
C LEU A 57 -18.63 16.21 16.80
N TRP A 58 -19.14 15.81 15.62
CA TRP A 58 -18.66 16.25 14.32
C TRP A 58 -19.79 16.89 13.50
N HIS A 59 -19.47 18.00 12.84
CA HIS A 59 -20.41 18.77 12.02
C HIS A 59 -19.83 18.98 10.63
N PHE A 60 -20.65 18.76 9.60
CA PHE A 60 -20.26 18.99 8.21
C PHE A 60 -20.90 20.27 7.68
N ARG A 61 -20.09 21.08 7.02
CA ARG A 61 -20.59 22.28 6.34
C ARG A 61 -21.24 21.88 5.01
N PRO A 62 -22.54 22.15 4.81
CA PRO A 62 -23.26 21.77 3.59
C PRO A 62 -22.67 22.41 2.32
N ASP A 63 -22.04 23.59 2.44
CA ASP A 63 -21.45 24.34 1.32
C ASP A 63 -20.26 23.63 0.63
N LEU A 64 -19.67 22.63 1.28
CA LEU A 64 -18.42 21.98 0.85
C LEU A 64 -18.62 20.55 0.33
N ILE A 65 -19.80 20.00 0.54
CA ILE A 65 -20.20 18.64 0.15
C ILE A 65 -21.23 18.69 -0.99
N TRP A 66 -21.40 17.58 -1.70
CA TRP A 66 -22.37 17.42 -2.78
C TRP A 66 -23.82 17.33 -2.30
N GLY A 67 -24.05 17.34 -0.98
CA GLY A 67 -25.38 17.24 -0.39
C GLY A 67 -25.96 15.83 -0.38
N ILE A 68 -25.19 14.82 -0.80
CA ILE A 68 -25.58 13.41 -0.72
C ILE A 68 -25.09 12.85 0.60
N THR A 69 -26.01 12.67 1.55
CA THR A 69 -25.72 12.05 2.86
C THR A 69 -26.32 10.65 2.91
N VAL A 70 -25.52 9.66 3.32
CA VAL A 70 -25.98 8.29 3.56
C VAL A 70 -25.93 8.04 5.06
N GLY A 71 -27.10 7.87 5.68
CA GLY A 71 -27.22 7.86 7.14
C GLY A 71 -26.97 9.27 7.70
N TYR A 72 -25.87 9.44 8.43
CA TYR A 72 -25.47 10.74 9.00
C TYR A 72 -24.19 11.31 8.35
N LEU A 73 -23.51 10.53 7.51
CA LEU A 73 -22.25 10.94 6.87
C LEU A 73 -22.45 11.35 5.40
N PRO A 74 -21.72 12.37 4.91
CA PRO A 74 -21.61 12.66 3.48
C PRO A 74 -21.02 11.47 2.71
N LEU A 75 -21.48 11.24 1.47
CA LEU A 75 -20.96 10.19 0.59
C LEU A 75 -19.44 10.28 0.40
N GLU A 76 -18.91 11.50 0.39
CA GLU A 76 -17.50 11.78 0.24
C GLU A 76 -16.63 11.17 1.36
N GLU A 77 -17.14 11.06 2.58
CA GLU A 77 -16.40 10.42 3.68
C GLU A 77 -16.28 8.91 3.46
N TYR A 78 -17.35 8.27 3.00
CA TYR A 78 -17.29 6.86 2.62
C TYR A 78 -16.28 6.64 1.48
N LEU A 79 -16.31 7.51 0.46
CA LEU A 79 -15.32 7.47 -0.62
C LEU A 79 -13.91 7.71 -0.08
N PHE A 80 -13.73 8.63 0.87
CA PHE A 80 -12.44 8.90 1.49
C PHE A 80 -11.88 7.68 2.19
N PHE A 81 -12.65 6.99 3.03
CA PHE A 81 -12.18 5.77 3.71
C PHE A 81 -11.69 4.72 2.72
N GLY A 82 -12.51 4.40 1.70
CA GLY A 82 -12.14 3.41 0.71
C GLY A 82 -10.94 3.82 -0.15
N LEU A 83 -10.96 5.04 -0.70
CA LEU A 83 -9.90 5.53 -1.58
C LEU A 83 -8.58 5.70 -0.81
N GLN A 84 -8.61 6.21 0.42
CA GLN A 84 -7.42 6.33 1.26
C GLN A 84 -6.81 4.96 1.56
N THR A 85 -7.62 3.96 1.93
CA THR A 85 -7.15 2.59 2.14
C THR A 85 -6.55 2.00 0.87
N LEU A 86 -7.16 2.22 -0.29
CA LEU A 86 -6.61 1.80 -1.58
C LEU A 86 -5.28 2.47 -1.89
N LEU A 87 -5.18 3.78 -1.74
CA LEU A 87 -3.97 4.55 -2.01
C LEU A 87 -2.80 4.05 -1.16
N VAL A 88 -3.01 3.98 0.16
CA VAL A 88 -1.98 3.53 1.11
C VAL A 88 -1.64 2.06 0.88
N GLY A 89 -2.64 1.19 0.70
CA GLY A 89 -2.44 -0.24 0.46
C GLY A 89 -1.61 -0.50 -0.80
N LEU A 90 -1.97 0.13 -1.92
CA LEU A 90 -1.21 0.06 -3.18
C LEU A 90 0.22 0.57 -3.01
N TRP A 91 0.40 1.70 -2.32
CA TRP A 91 1.71 2.27 -2.06
C TRP A 91 2.60 1.34 -1.21
N VAL A 92 2.02 0.76 -0.15
CA VAL A 92 2.71 -0.20 0.72
C VAL A 92 3.13 -1.43 -0.08
N PHE A 93 2.26 -2.01 -0.90
CA PHE A 93 2.63 -3.16 -1.73
C PHE A 93 3.78 -2.84 -2.69
N VAL A 94 3.79 -1.66 -3.32
CA VAL A 94 4.91 -1.23 -4.18
C VAL A 94 6.21 -1.09 -3.37
N ARG A 95 6.16 -0.61 -2.13
CA ARG A 95 7.34 -0.43 -1.27
C ARG A 95 7.85 -1.73 -0.67
N LEU A 96 6.97 -2.56 -0.09
CA LEU A 96 7.34 -3.81 0.56
C LEU A 96 8.09 -4.73 -0.41
N ARG A 97 7.65 -4.79 -1.67
CA ARG A 97 8.34 -5.59 -2.69
C ARG A 97 9.77 -5.13 -2.97
N ARG A 98 10.07 -3.83 -2.91
CA ARG A 98 11.45 -3.34 -3.04
C ARG A 98 12.32 -3.78 -1.87
N VAL A 99 11.76 -3.79 -0.66
CA VAL A 99 12.47 -4.18 0.56
C VAL A 99 12.64 -5.70 0.66
N SER A 100 11.65 -6.49 0.26
CA SER A 100 11.70 -7.96 0.31
C SER A 100 12.57 -8.60 -0.78
N LEU A 101 12.83 -7.91 -1.90
CA LEU A 101 13.73 -8.39 -2.96
C LEU A 101 15.21 -8.00 -2.72
N ALA A 102 15.48 -7.01 -1.87
CA ALA A 102 16.82 -6.58 -1.50
C ALA A 102 17.68 -7.58 -0.68
N PRO A 103 17.16 -8.49 0.17
CA PRO A 103 17.98 -9.30 1.08
C PRO A 103 18.73 -10.44 0.37
N SER A 104 18.23 -10.94 -0.76
CA SER A 104 18.81 -12.10 -1.43
C SER A 104 20.11 -11.79 -2.19
N ALA A 105 20.31 -10.54 -2.62
CA ALA A 105 21.56 -10.14 -3.29
C ALA A 105 22.77 -10.16 -2.34
N ARG A 106 22.57 -9.85 -1.05
CA ARG A 106 23.64 -9.80 -0.06
C ARG A 106 24.06 -11.22 0.41
N LYS A 107 23.13 -12.18 0.46
CA LYS A 107 23.44 -13.56 0.86
C LYS A 107 24.23 -14.34 -0.20
N SER A 108 24.05 -14.04 -1.48
CA SER A 108 24.78 -14.71 -2.57
C SER A 108 26.22 -14.22 -2.74
N GLN A 109 26.55 -13.00 -2.31
CA GLN A 109 27.94 -12.47 -2.35
C GLN A 109 28.79 -12.94 -1.16
N ALA A 110 28.18 -13.19 0.00
CA ALA A 110 28.89 -13.70 1.18
C ALA A 110 29.25 -15.20 1.10
N ALA A 111 28.68 -15.93 0.12
CA ALA A 111 28.86 -17.37 -0.03
C ALA A 111 29.84 -17.77 -1.16
N ALA A 112 30.45 -16.80 -1.86
CA ALA A 112 31.47 -17.12 -2.85
C ALA A 112 32.73 -17.64 -2.14
N PRO A 113 33.16 -18.90 -2.37
CA PRO A 113 34.35 -19.43 -1.74
C PRO A 113 35.58 -18.74 -2.34
N SER A 114 36.47 -18.26 -1.48
CA SER A 114 37.79 -17.75 -1.82
C SER A 114 38.49 -18.74 -2.78
N PRO A 115 39.01 -18.30 -3.94
CA PRO A 115 39.76 -19.20 -4.80
C PRO A 115 41.00 -19.66 -4.02
N ARG A 116 41.12 -20.98 -3.78
CA ARG A 116 42.34 -21.61 -3.27
C ARG A 116 43.52 -21.17 -4.12
N GLN A 117 44.35 -20.30 -3.56
CA GLN A 117 45.64 -19.93 -4.13
C GLN A 117 46.67 -20.99 -3.71
N GLY A 118 47.34 -21.60 -4.68
CA GLY A 118 48.62 -22.29 -4.49
C GLY A 118 48.60 -23.82 -4.51
N ARG A 119 48.41 -24.42 -5.70
CA ARG A 119 49.04 -25.72 -6.02
C ARG A 119 50.02 -25.48 -7.18
N LEU A 120 51.28 -25.24 -6.83
CA LEU A 120 52.47 -25.44 -7.65
C LEU A 120 53.41 -26.17 -6.68
N GLY A 121 53.65 -27.46 -6.82
CA GLY A 121 54.42 -28.00 -7.93
C GLY A 121 55.86 -28.10 -7.45
N SER A 122 56.17 -29.14 -6.68
CA SER A 122 57.54 -29.58 -6.41
C SER A 122 57.51 -31.10 -6.34
N GLU A 123 57.43 -31.69 -7.52
CA GLU A 123 57.97 -33.02 -7.79
C GLU A 123 59.48 -33.02 -7.53
N GLU A 124 59.95 -34.17 -7.07
CA GLU A 124 61.27 -34.74 -7.31
C GLU A 124 62.51 -33.88 -7.00
N VAL A 125 63.14 -34.15 -5.86
CA VAL A 125 64.61 -34.39 -5.86
C VAL A 125 64.89 -35.63 -5.01
N THR A 126 65.48 -36.59 -5.68
CA THR A 126 65.95 -37.91 -5.29
C THR A 126 67.13 -37.89 -4.30
N SER A 127 67.21 -38.99 -3.53
CA SER A 127 68.40 -39.61 -2.90
C SER A 127 68.95 -39.01 -1.60
#